data_AF-A0A4Q5LZW3-F1
#
_entry.id   AF-A0A4Q5LZW3-F1
#
_cell.length_a   1.000
_cell.length_b   1.000
_cell.length_c   1.000
_cell.angle_alpha   90.00
_cell.angle_beta   90.00
_cell.angle_gamma   90.00
#
_symmetry.space_group_name_H-M   'P 1'
#
loop_
_entity.id
_entity.type
_entity.pdbx_description
1 polymer ?
#
loop_
_entity_poly.entity_id
_entity_poly.type
_entity_poly.pdbx_seq_one_letter_code
_entity_poly.pdbx_strand_id
1 'polypeptide(L)'
;MDRSWVVGVSIDKKNKAYAWKNLVKLTTLNDKVGDTPIAIVVEPDNHSYHVFGRTVEGKILNFVQDSAGFRDRETNSLWNWRGECTDGELKGKTLPKIQAYQEYLRAWKQFHQPTDIWP
;
A
#
# COMPACT_ATOMS: atom_id res chain seq x y z
N MET A 1 4.30 -25.12 10.98
CA MET A 1 4.84 -24.37 9.83
C MET A 1 3.94 -23.17 9.61
N ASP A 2 4.49 -21.97 9.75
CA ASP A 2 3.70 -20.74 9.69
C ASP A 2 3.27 -20.45 8.24
N ARG A 3 1.98 -20.64 7.92
CA ARG A 3 1.38 -20.38 6.60
C ARG A 3 1.02 -18.89 6.43
N SER A 4 1.84 -18.00 6.99
CA SER A 4 1.59 -16.57 6.95
C SER A 4 1.86 -16.03 5.56
N TRP A 5 0.77 -15.82 4.81
CA TRP A 5 0.79 -15.14 3.52
C TRP A 5 0.96 -13.64 3.73
N VAL A 6 1.85 -13.04 2.95
CA VAL A 6 2.22 -11.64 3.12
C VAL A 6 2.23 -10.91 1.80
N VAL A 7 2.04 -9.60 1.88
CA VAL A 7 2.52 -8.68 0.85
C VAL A 7 3.89 -8.20 1.27
N GLY A 8 4.91 -8.44 0.44
CA GLY A 8 6.26 -7.93 0.60
C GLY A 8 6.49 -6.71 -0.28
N VAL A 9 7.13 -5.69 0.28
CA VAL A 9 7.52 -4.46 -0.42
C VAL A 9 9.02 -4.25 -0.24
N SER A 10 9.74 -4.01 -1.34
CA SER A 10 11.17 -3.70 -1.34
C SER A 10 11.43 -2.38 -2.07
N ILE A 11 12.02 -1.42 -1.36
CA ILE A 11 12.37 -0.09 -1.88
C ILE A 11 13.77 0.24 -1.38
N ASP A 12 14.70 0.57 -2.26
CA ASP A 12 16.09 0.93 -1.91
C ASP A 12 16.76 -0.06 -0.94
N LYS A 13 16.55 -1.36 -1.17
CA LYS A 13 17.02 -2.48 -0.33
C LYS A 13 16.43 -2.52 1.09
N LYS A 14 15.45 -1.67 1.40
CA LYS A 14 14.63 -1.76 2.61
C LYS A 14 13.44 -2.66 2.29
N ASN A 15 13.32 -3.74 3.06
CA ASN A 15 12.31 -4.76 2.84
C ASN A 15 11.32 -4.74 4.00
N LYS A 16 10.02 -4.76 3.70
CA LYS A 16 8.98 -4.86 4.72
C LYS A 16 7.91 -5.83 4.27
N ALA A 17 7.42 -6.64 5.22
CA ALA A 17 6.36 -7.61 4.97
C ALA A 17 5.13 -7.31 5.83
N TYR A 18 3.96 -7.48 5.22
CA TYR A 18 2.66 -7.17 5.77
C TYR A 18 1.80 -8.43 5.75
N ALA A 19 1.30 -8.87 6.91
CA ALA A 19 0.43 -10.03 6.98
C ALA A 19 -0.87 -9.76 6.19
N TRP A 20 -1.20 -10.64 5.24
CA TRP A 20 -2.39 -10.48 4.38
C TRP A 20 -3.67 -10.30 5.19
N LYS A 21 -3.83 -11.11 6.24
CA LYS A 21 -4.97 -11.03 7.16
C LYS A 21 -5.15 -9.64 7.79
N ASN A 22 -4.05 -8.93 8.07
CA ASN A 22 -4.09 -7.60 8.65
C ASN A 22 -4.46 -6.58 7.57
N LEU A 23 -3.91 -6.71 6.36
CA LEU A 23 -4.25 -5.86 5.22
C LEU A 23 -5.74 -5.94 4.86
N VAL A 24 -6.30 -7.15 4.77
CA VAL A 24 -7.74 -7.35 4.52
C VAL A 24 -8.59 -6.71 5.62
N LYS A 25 -8.17 -6.82 6.89
CA LYS A 25 -8.90 -6.21 8.01
C LYS A 25 -8.87 -4.67 7.98
N LEU A 26 -7.74 -4.09 7.57
CA LEU A 26 -7.53 -2.65 7.56
C LEU A 26 -8.04 -1.97 6.29
N THR A 27 -8.08 -2.71 5.18
CA THR A 27 -8.43 -2.33 3.80
C THR A 27 -7.59 -1.20 3.18
N THR A 28 -7.08 -0.27 3.98
CA THR A 28 -6.14 0.76 3.57
C THR A 28 -5.13 0.97 4.71
N LEU A 29 -3.84 0.82 4.39
CA LEU A 29 -2.74 1.01 5.31
C LEU A 29 -1.82 2.11 4.78
N ASN A 30 -1.64 3.18 5.56
CA ASN A 30 -0.59 4.18 5.33
C ASN A 30 0.62 3.82 6.17
N ASP A 31 1.78 3.70 5.54
CA ASP A 31 3.01 3.29 6.21
C ASP A 31 4.24 3.94 5.55
N LYS A 32 5.44 3.49 5.94
CA LYS A 32 6.71 3.78 5.31
C LYS A 32 7.55 2.50 5.18
N VAL A 33 8.28 2.40 4.06
CA VAL A 33 9.34 1.42 3.85
C VAL A 33 10.65 2.19 3.68
N GLY A 34 11.54 2.07 4.67
CA GLY A 34 12.60 3.06 4.84
C GLY A 34 11.99 4.45 5.02
N ASP A 35 12.44 5.41 4.21
CA ASP A 35 11.93 6.79 4.23
C ASP A 35 10.76 7.01 3.25
N THR A 36 10.47 6.04 2.39
CA THR A 36 9.47 6.17 1.33
C THR A 36 8.06 5.98 1.89
N PRO A 37 7.19 7.02 1.85
CA PRO A 37 5.80 6.89 2.27
C PRO A 37 5.02 6.05 1.27
N ILE A 38 4.37 5.00 1.77
CA ILE A 38 3.56 4.10 0.95
C ILE A 38 2.13 3.99 1.47
N ALA A 39 1.20 3.69 0.57
CA ALA A 39 -0.15 3.25 0.88
C ALA A 39 -0.38 1.87 0.27
N ILE A 40 -0.89 0.94 1.08
CA ILE A 40 -1.37 -0.37 0.63
C ILE A 40 -2.90 -0.32 0.68
N VAL A 41 -3.55 -0.51 -0.46
CA VAL A 41 -5.01 -0.55 -0.57
C VAL A 41 -5.44 -1.94 -1.01
N VAL A 42 -6.47 -2.47 -0.35
CA VAL A 42 -7.11 -3.74 -0.68
C VAL A 42 -8.47 -3.42 -1.28
N GLU A 43 -8.75 -3.99 -2.44
CA GLU A 43 -10.05 -3.81 -3.09
C GLU A 43 -11.17 -4.53 -2.33
N PRO A 44 -12.45 -4.16 -2.53
CA PRO A 44 -13.58 -4.77 -1.82
C PRO A 44 -13.75 -6.28 -2.03
N ASP A 45 -13.07 -6.86 -3.04
CA ASP A 45 -13.05 -8.29 -3.28
C ASP A 45 -12.26 -9.06 -2.21
N ASN A 46 -11.46 -8.39 -1.36
CA ASN A 46 -10.53 -9.00 -0.39
C ASN A 46 -9.51 -9.96 -1.03
N HIS A 47 -9.16 -9.75 -2.30
CA HIS A 47 -8.18 -10.54 -3.06
C HIS A 47 -7.17 -9.65 -3.78
N SER A 48 -7.64 -8.55 -4.36
CA SER A 48 -6.82 -7.60 -5.13
C SER A 48 -6.24 -6.53 -4.20
N TYR A 49 -4.98 -6.16 -4.44
CA TYR A 49 -4.31 -5.11 -3.68
C TYR A 49 -3.41 -4.29 -4.58
N HIS A 50 -3.12 -3.07 -4.14
CA HIS A 50 -2.17 -2.17 -4.79
C HIS A 50 -1.27 -1.51 -3.76
N VAL A 51 -0.03 -1.23 -4.15
CA VAL A 51 0.90 -0.44 -3.34
C VAL A 51 1.29 0.79 -4.12
N PHE A 52 1.12 1.95 -3.50
CA PHE A 52 1.38 3.25 -4.09
C PHE A 52 2.33 4.07 -3.24
N GLY A 53 3.17 4.89 -3.88
CA GLY A 53 3.78 6.01 -3.19
C GLY A 53 2.70 7.05 -2.89
N ARG A 54 2.71 7.61 -1.68
CA ARG A 54 1.67 8.55 -1.22
C ARG A 54 2.15 10.00 -1.12
N THR A 55 3.22 10.33 -1.84
CA THR A 55 3.70 11.72 -1.96
C THR A 55 3.21 12.30 -3.28
N VAL A 56 2.39 13.34 -3.22
CA VAL A 56 1.86 14.07 -4.38
C VAL A 56 2.25 15.52 -4.22
N GLU A 57 2.97 16.07 -5.21
CA GLU A 57 3.41 17.48 -5.22
C GLU A 57 4.13 17.91 -3.93
N GLY A 58 4.97 17.02 -3.37
CA GLY A 58 5.73 17.28 -2.15
C GLY A 58 4.94 17.12 -0.85
N LYS A 59 3.63 16.84 -0.91
CA LYS A 59 2.80 16.54 0.27
C LYS A 59 2.62 15.04 0.44
N ILE A 60 2.79 14.56 1.66
CA ILE A 60 2.47 13.18 2.03
C ILE A 60 0.98 13.10 2.35
N LEU A 61 0.25 12.30 1.59
CA LEU A 61 -1.19 12.07 1.77
C LEU A 61 -1.46 10.87 2.70
N ASN A 62 -2.60 10.89 3.37
CA ASN A 62 -3.10 9.77 4.18
C ASN A 62 -4.42 9.29 3.61
N PHE A 63 -4.44 8.05 3.14
CA PHE A 63 -5.59 7.47 2.47
C PHE A 63 -6.51 6.71 3.43
N VAL A 64 -7.79 6.69 3.09
CA VAL A 64 -8.83 5.86 3.71
C VAL A 64 -9.71 5.25 2.62
N GLN A 65 -10.22 4.05 2.87
CA GLN A 65 -11.14 3.42 1.92
C GLN A 65 -12.44 4.24 1.78
N ASP A 66 -12.96 4.27 0.55
CA ASP A 66 -14.25 4.84 0.20
C ASP A 66 -15.06 3.81 -0.61
N SER A 67 -16.38 3.96 -0.64
CA SER A 67 -17.28 3.14 -1.47
C SER A 67 -16.90 3.10 -2.96
N ALA A 68 -16.32 4.17 -3.49
CA ALA A 68 -15.96 4.32 -4.91
C ALA A 68 -14.46 4.12 -5.18
N GLY A 69 -13.65 3.78 -4.17
CA GLY A 69 -12.20 3.72 -4.27
C GLY A 69 -11.53 4.00 -2.92
N PHE A 70 -10.72 5.04 -2.87
CA PHE A 70 -10.13 5.55 -1.64
C PHE A 70 -9.97 7.07 -1.69
N ARG A 71 -9.94 7.73 -0.54
CA ARG A 71 -9.82 9.19 -0.42
C ARG A 71 -8.61 9.58 0.40
N ASP A 72 -7.95 10.67 0.04
CA ASP A 72 -6.97 11.29 0.93
C ASP A 72 -7.67 12.19 1.97
N ARG A 73 -7.11 12.27 3.17
CA ARG A 73 -7.67 13.07 4.27
C ARG A 73 -7.33 14.55 4.15
N GLU A 74 -6.29 14.90 3.40
CA GLU A 74 -5.74 16.25 3.32
C GLU A 74 -6.58 17.18 2.44
N THR A 75 -7.10 16.66 1.33
CA THR A 75 -7.87 17.42 0.32
C THR A 75 -9.24 16.80 0.05
N ASN A 76 -9.54 15.64 0.65
CA ASN A 76 -10.77 14.88 0.43
C ASN A 76 -10.96 14.43 -1.03
N SER A 77 -9.88 14.36 -1.81
CA SER A 77 -9.94 13.94 -3.21
C SER A 77 -10.17 12.44 -3.32
N LEU A 78 -10.90 12.01 -4.36
CA LEU A 78 -11.26 10.62 -4.60
C LEU A 78 -10.31 10.00 -5.62
N TRP A 79 -9.83 8.81 -5.31
CA TRP A 79 -8.87 8.05 -6.09
C TRP A 79 -9.43 6.67 -6.44
N ASN A 80 -9.23 6.25 -7.69
CA ASN A 80 -9.64 4.92 -8.15
C ASN A 80 -8.57 3.86 -7.83
N TRP A 81 -8.89 2.58 -7.99
CA TRP A 81 -7.99 1.45 -7.72
C TRP A 81 -6.71 1.42 -8.58
N ARG A 82 -6.64 2.24 -9.65
CA ARG A 82 -5.43 2.40 -10.46
C ARG A 82 -4.47 3.45 -9.91
N GLY A 83 -4.87 4.17 -8.87
CA GLY A 83 -4.10 5.27 -8.28
C GLY A 83 -4.34 6.61 -8.97
N GLU A 84 -5.42 6.77 -9.72
CA GLU A 84 -5.76 8.03 -10.41
C GLU A 84 -6.79 8.81 -9.61
N CYS A 85 -6.55 10.11 -9.41
CA CYS A 85 -7.48 10.99 -8.74
C CYS A 85 -8.62 11.37 -9.70
N THR A 86 -9.83 10.90 -9.44
CA THR A 86 -11.00 11.08 -10.31
C THR A 86 -11.86 12.29 -9.93
N ASP A 87 -11.79 12.74 -8.68
CA ASP A 87 -12.59 13.86 -8.16
C ASP A 87 -11.85 14.61 -7.04
N GLY A 88 -12.20 15.88 -6.81
CA GLY A 88 -11.58 16.74 -5.79
C GLY A 88 -10.42 17.63 -6.29
N GLU A 89 -9.69 18.22 -5.34
CA GLU A 89 -8.61 19.20 -5.60
C GLU A 89 -7.49 18.62 -6.46
N LEU A 90 -7.14 17.34 -6.25
CA LEU A 90 -6.02 16.68 -6.92
C LEU A 90 -6.42 15.96 -8.22
N LYS A 91 -7.62 16.24 -8.76
CA LYS A 91 -8.16 15.55 -9.95
C LYS A 91 -7.17 15.55 -11.12
N GLY A 92 -7.03 14.39 -11.75
CA GLY A 92 -6.11 14.15 -12.87
C GLY A 92 -4.68 13.79 -12.45
N LYS A 93 -4.34 13.87 -11.15
CA LYS A 93 -3.06 13.36 -10.63
C LYS A 93 -3.08 11.85 -10.51
N THR A 94 -1.90 11.25 -10.52
CA THR A 94 -1.72 9.80 -10.40
C THR A 94 -0.68 9.48 -9.33
N LEU A 95 -0.89 8.39 -8.59
CA LEU A 95 0.07 7.88 -7.63
C LEU A 95 1.09 6.97 -8.32
N PRO A 96 2.38 7.07 -7.98
CA PRO A 96 3.39 6.15 -8.48
C PRO A 96 3.12 4.75 -7.92
N LYS A 97 3.04 3.75 -8.80
CA LYS A 97 2.93 2.33 -8.39
C LYS A 97 4.25 1.84 -7.81
N ILE A 98 4.16 1.11 -6.71
CA ILE A 98 5.30 0.45 -6.06
C ILE A 98 5.16 -1.04 -6.28
N GLN A 99 6.23 -1.66 -6.78
CA GLN A 99 6.28 -3.11 -6.94
C GLN A 99 6.15 -3.79 -5.58
N ALA A 100 5.25 -4.75 -5.50
CA ALA A 100 5.02 -5.57 -4.33
C ALA A 100 4.77 -7.02 -4.74
N TYR A 101 4.92 -7.94 -3.79
CA TYR A 101 4.88 -9.37 -4.05
C TYR A 101 3.98 -10.05 -3.03
N GLN A 102 3.11 -10.94 -3.49
CA GLN A 102 2.23 -11.70 -2.62
C GLN A 102 2.72 -13.14 -2.53
N GLU A 103 3.29 -13.52 -1.38
CA GLU A 103 3.92 -14.83 -1.21
C GLU A 103 3.96 -15.28 0.26
N TYR A 104 4.49 -16.47 0.51
CA TYR A 104 4.69 -16.95 1.87
C TYR A 104 5.84 -16.19 2.55
N LEU A 105 5.64 -15.79 3.81
CA LEU A 105 6.64 -15.04 4.58
C LEU A 105 8.02 -15.71 4.60
N ARG A 106 8.05 -17.05 4.66
CA ARG A 106 9.31 -17.80 4.63
C ARG A 106 10.07 -17.59 3.31
N ALA A 107 9.38 -17.61 2.18
CA ALA A 107 9.98 -17.40 0.86
C ALA A 107 10.48 -15.95 0.74
N TRP A 108 9.64 -14.98 1.09
CA TRP A 108 10.01 -13.56 1.13
C TRP A 108 11.29 -13.34 1.94
N LYS A 109 11.33 -13.84 3.18
CA LYS A 109 12.49 -13.72 4.08
C LYS A 109 13.74 -14.41 3.55
N GLN A 110 13.65 -15.38 2.66
CA GLN A 110 14.84 -16.04 2.10
C GLN A 110 15.57 -15.12 1.11
N PHE A 111 14.83 -14.28 0.38
CA PHE A 111 15.38 -13.41 -0.66
C PHE A 111 15.56 -11.95 -0.22
N HIS A 112 14.89 -11.53 0.85
CA HIS A 112 14.82 -10.13 1.26
C HIS A 112 15.27 -9.92 2.71
N GLN A 113 16.55 -10.11 3.03
CA GLN A 113 17.08 -9.86 4.38
C GLN A 113 17.94 -8.58 4.46
N PRO A 114 17.83 -7.78 5.54
CA PRO A 114 16.83 -7.89 6.61
C PRO A 114 15.41 -7.50 6.13
N THR A 115 14.38 -8.03 6.80
CA THR A 115 12.96 -7.67 6.57
C THR A 115 12.35 -7.16 7.86
N ASP A 116 11.74 -5.99 7.79
CA ASP A 116 10.85 -5.47 8.83
C ASP A 116 9.48 -6.15 8.72
N ILE A 117 8.89 -6.53 9.85
CA ILE A 117 7.53 -7.07 9.89
C ILE A 117 6.62 -5.97 10.40
N TRP A 118 5.60 -5.62 9.63
CA TRP A 118 4.57 -4.71 10.09
C TRP A 118 3.74 -5.38 11.21
N PRO A 119 3.51 -4.69 12.34
CA PRO A 119 2.98 -5.29 13.58
C PRO A 119 1.57 -5.88 13.49
#